data_AF-A0A7X5TRN8-F1
#
_entry.id   AF-A0A7X5TRN8-F1
#
_cell.length_a   1.000
_cell.length_b   1.000
_cell.length_c   1.000
_cell.angle_alpha   90.00
_cell.angle_beta   90.00
_cell.angle_gamma   90.00
#
_symmetry.space_group_name_H-M   'P 1'
#
loop_
_entity.id
_entity.type
_entity.pdbx_description
1 polymer ?
#
loop_
_entity_poly.entity_id
_entity_poly.type
_entity_poly.pdbx_seq_one_letter_code
_entity_poly.pdbx_strand_id
1 'polypeptide(L)'
;MKLAFATLAAGALVGINLVGPYSGMVSQSQAFEVVPLKPSDAIYQVYTAEELAQGQEIAAIQADNFDLEMEPEPTPTPTPTPTEESKAKSSASAPAAGIPDPGTAQAIAITYVGPGAEFDCLVALWNKESHWNVFANNASSGAYGIPQALPGEKMASAGADWATNPDTQIRWGLGYIQGRYGTPCGAWGHSQSVGWY
;
A
#
# COMPACT_ATOMS: atom_id res chain seq x y z
N MET A 1 -66.55 44.18 -25.33
CA MET A 1 -65.86 42.89 -25.57
C MET A 1 -65.14 42.49 -24.27
N LYS A 2 -65.55 41.36 -23.67
CA LYS A 2 -64.95 40.54 -22.57
C LYS A 2 -64.48 41.32 -21.30
N LEU A 3 -65.20 41.44 -20.16
CA LEU A 3 -65.76 40.44 -19.19
C LEU A 3 -64.75 39.32 -18.86
N ALA A 4 -64.38 38.98 -17.61
CA ALA A 4 -65.07 39.12 -16.32
C ALA A 4 -64.08 39.00 -15.13
N PHE A 5 -64.44 39.61 -13.99
CA PHE A 5 -63.95 39.28 -12.65
C PHE A 5 -64.76 38.09 -12.12
N ALA A 6 -64.10 37.05 -11.61
CA ALA A 6 -64.75 35.92 -10.93
C ALA A 6 -64.37 35.91 -9.45
N THR A 7 -65.38 36.08 -8.60
CA THR A 7 -65.38 35.78 -7.17
C THR A 7 -65.56 34.28 -6.94
N LEU A 8 -64.92 33.71 -5.91
CA LEU A 8 -65.61 33.10 -4.77
C LEU A 8 -64.61 32.60 -3.72
N ALA A 9 -64.91 32.90 -2.46
CA ALA A 9 -64.29 32.33 -1.27
C ALA A 9 -65.38 31.62 -0.42
N ALA A 10 -64.92 30.79 0.52
CA ALA A 10 -65.63 29.96 1.51
C ALA A 10 -66.18 28.62 0.96
N GLY A 11 -65.98 27.45 1.56
CA GLY A 11 -65.42 27.07 2.86
C GLY A 11 -66.33 26.01 3.51
N ALA A 12 -65.80 24.85 3.92
CA ALA A 12 -66.19 24.08 5.12
C ALA A 12 -65.56 22.67 5.13
N LEU A 13 -65.12 22.29 6.33
CA LEU A 13 -64.46 21.06 6.76
C LEU A 13 -65.45 19.91 7.04
N VAL A 14 -64.96 18.66 7.04
CA VAL A 14 -64.97 17.69 8.19
C VAL A 14 -64.91 16.23 7.72
N GLY A 15 -63.90 15.50 8.25
CA GLY A 15 -63.92 14.09 8.66
C GLY A 15 -63.72 13.05 7.55
N ILE A 16 -62.79 12.09 7.63
CA ILE A 16 -62.58 11.16 8.76
C ILE A 16 -61.09 10.82 8.88
N ASN A 17 -60.58 10.82 10.13
CA ASN A 17 -59.28 10.26 10.48
C ASN A 17 -59.34 8.72 10.38
N LEU A 18 -58.62 8.13 9.43
CA LEU A 18 -58.26 6.71 9.50
C LEU A 18 -56.77 6.62 9.87
N VAL A 19 -56.49 6.54 11.17
CA VAL A 19 -55.16 6.18 11.67
C VAL A 19 -55.16 4.68 11.96
N GLY A 20 -54.41 3.98 11.12
CA GLY A 20 -53.69 2.74 11.44
C GLY A 20 -54.33 1.44 10.96
N PRO A 21 -53.54 0.34 10.83
CA PRO A 21 -52.13 0.22 11.18
C PRO A 21 -51.33 -0.60 10.15
N TYR A 22 -50.77 -0.01 9.10
CA TYR A 22 -49.70 -0.67 8.36
C TYR A 22 -48.65 0.35 7.93
N SER A 23 -47.75 0.59 8.88
CA SER A 23 -46.38 0.99 8.67
C SER A 23 -45.73 0.19 7.52
N GLY A 24 -44.88 0.86 6.75
CA GLY A 24 -43.80 0.18 6.02
C GLY A 24 -43.82 0.35 4.52
N MET A 25 -43.51 1.56 4.04
CA MET A 25 -42.75 1.70 2.79
C MET A 25 -41.61 2.69 3.02
N VAL A 26 -40.64 2.24 3.83
CA VAL A 26 -39.26 2.72 3.67
C VAL A 26 -38.74 2.01 2.43
N SER A 27 -38.60 2.73 1.33
CA SER A 27 -37.88 2.29 0.16
C SER A 27 -36.49 1.82 0.59
N GLN A 28 -36.14 0.58 0.24
CA GLN A 28 -34.88 -0.08 0.61
C GLN A 28 -33.68 0.82 0.31
N SER A 29 -33.06 1.33 1.38
CA SER A 29 -31.62 1.54 1.38
C SER A 29 -30.97 0.21 1.03
N GLN A 30 -30.18 0.16 -0.02
CA GLN A 30 -29.30 -0.99 -0.24
C GLN A 30 -28.31 -0.99 0.92
N ALA A 31 -28.52 -1.90 1.86
CA ALA A 31 -27.60 -2.15 2.95
C ALA A 31 -26.35 -2.77 2.35
N PHE A 32 -25.23 -2.07 2.50
CA PHE A 32 -23.91 -2.68 2.41
C PHE A 32 -23.81 -3.65 3.59
N GLU A 33 -23.96 -4.94 3.32
CA GLU A 33 -23.75 -5.98 4.34
C GLU A 33 -22.26 -6.05 4.64
N VAL A 34 -21.87 -5.55 5.81
CA VAL A 34 -20.51 -5.68 6.32
C VAL A 34 -20.35 -7.13 6.79
N VAL A 35 -19.84 -8.00 5.92
CA VAL A 35 -19.44 -9.36 6.29
C VAL A 35 -18.25 -9.25 7.25
N PRO A 36 -18.32 -9.80 8.47
CA PRO A 36 -17.18 -9.79 9.38
C PRO A 36 -16.09 -10.72 8.83
N LEU A 37 -14.99 -10.14 8.35
CA LEU A 37 -13.79 -10.87 7.97
C LEU A 37 -13.21 -11.56 9.21
N LYS A 38 -13.16 -12.90 9.18
CA LYS A 38 -12.33 -13.69 10.10
C LYS A 38 -10.86 -13.53 9.67
N PRO A 39 -9.93 -13.35 10.61
CA PRO A 39 -8.53 -13.12 10.29
C PRO A 39 -7.84 -14.44 9.95
N SER A 40 -7.88 -14.86 8.69
CA SER A 40 -6.95 -15.88 8.17
C SER A 40 -6.80 -15.98 6.66
N ASP A 41 -7.63 -15.34 5.83
CA ASP A 41 -7.62 -15.67 4.40
C ASP A 41 -6.76 -14.72 3.58
N ALA A 42 -5.46 -14.99 3.67
CA ALA A 42 -4.47 -14.66 2.68
C ALA A 42 -4.64 -15.58 1.43
N ILE A 43 -5.06 -14.93 0.34
CA ILE A 43 -4.66 -15.08 -1.09
C ILE A 43 -4.82 -16.42 -1.82
N TYR A 44 -5.95 -16.72 -2.49
CA TYR A 44 -5.99 -17.65 -3.65
C TYR A 44 -7.23 -17.43 -4.55
N GLN A 45 -7.03 -17.35 -5.87
CA GLN A 45 -8.08 -17.46 -6.89
C GLN A 45 -8.69 -18.87 -6.84
N VAL A 46 -10.02 -18.97 -6.76
CA VAL A 46 -10.75 -20.25 -6.77
C VAL A 46 -11.19 -20.58 -8.19
N TYR A 47 -10.49 -21.51 -8.83
CA TYR A 47 -11.04 -22.32 -9.93
C TYR A 47 -11.92 -23.41 -9.30
N THR A 48 -13.12 -23.64 -9.85
CA THR A 48 -14.05 -24.68 -9.37
C THR A 48 -13.63 -26.07 -9.86
N ALA A 49 -13.76 -27.07 -8.99
CA ALA A 49 -13.30 -28.45 -9.20
C ALA A 49 -14.11 -29.30 -10.21
N GLU A 50 -15.08 -28.73 -10.94
CA GLU A 50 -15.84 -29.46 -11.97
C GLU A 50 -15.16 -29.50 -13.36
N GLU A 51 -14.13 -28.70 -13.62
CA GLU A 51 -13.43 -28.67 -14.93
C GLU A 51 -12.19 -29.59 -15.02
N LEU A 52 -11.81 -30.29 -13.94
CA LEU A 52 -10.62 -31.17 -13.94
C LEU A 52 -10.90 -32.63 -14.40
N ALA A 53 -12.07 -32.91 -14.96
CA ALA A 53 -12.44 -34.27 -15.42
C ALA A 53 -12.28 -34.52 -16.93
N GLN A 54 -11.81 -33.55 -17.72
CA GLN A 54 -11.55 -33.75 -19.15
C GLN A 54 -10.06 -33.52 -19.44
N GLY A 55 -9.31 -34.63 -19.47
CA GLY A 55 -7.92 -34.64 -19.90
C GLY A 55 -7.79 -34.13 -21.33
N GLN A 56 -7.22 -32.94 -21.49
CA GLN A 56 -6.66 -32.47 -22.75
C GLN A 56 -5.15 -32.29 -22.59
N GLU A 57 -4.42 -33.12 -23.32
CA GLU A 57 -2.98 -33.09 -23.51
C GLU A 57 -2.56 -31.78 -24.19
N ILE A 58 -1.79 -30.94 -23.50
CA ILE A 58 -1.11 -29.80 -24.12
C ILE A 58 0.33 -30.20 -24.43
N ALA A 59 0.62 -30.23 -25.73
CA ALA A 59 1.88 -30.62 -26.34
C ALA A 59 3.06 -29.77 -25.83
N ALA A 60 4.19 -30.44 -25.63
CA ALA A 60 5.46 -29.83 -25.23
C ALA A 60 5.89 -28.74 -26.21
N ILE A 61 6.04 -27.52 -25.72
CA ILE A 61 6.72 -26.43 -26.44
C ILE A 61 8.22 -26.60 -26.21
N GLN A 62 8.96 -26.83 -27.30
CA GLN A 62 10.41 -26.82 -27.32
C GLN A 62 10.93 -25.43 -26.99
N ALA A 63 11.76 -25.34 -25.95
CA ALA A 63 12.50 -24.13 -25.62
C ALA A 63 13.73 -24.06 -26.53
N ASP A 64 13.65 -23.21 -27.55
CA ASP A 64 14.80 -22.86 -28.37
C ASP A 64 15.75 -21.98 -27.55
N ASN A 65 16.97 -22.47 -27.34
CA ASN A 65 18.07 -21.78 -26.68
C ASN A 65 18.39 -20.48 -27.43
N PHE A 66 18.13 -19.34 -26.79
CA PHE A 66 18.66 -18.05 -27.20
C PHE A 66 19.94 -17.77 -26.39
N ASP A 67 21.08 -17.91 -27.05
CA ASP A 67 22.40 -17.60 -26.51
C ASP A 67 22.55 -16.07 -26.47
N LEU A 68 22.38 -15.49 -25.29
CA LEU A 68 22.68 -14.07 -25.04
C LEU A 68 24.09 -13.98 -24.47
N GLU A 69 24.98 -13.46 -25.31
CA GLU A 69 26.39 -13.23 -25.04
C GLU A 69 26.56 -12.37 -23.76
N MET A 70 27.31 -12.92 -22.81
CA MET A 70 27.49 -12.43 -21.45
C MET A 70 28.48 -11.24 -21.46
N GLU A 71 27.96 -10.03 -21.28
CA GLU A 71 28.76 -8.84 -20.99
C GLU A 71 29.37 -8.98 -19.56
N PRO A 72 30.65 -8.62 -19.32
CA PRO A 72 31.34 -8.95 -18.06
C PRO A 72 30.66 -8.31 -16.83
N GLU A 73 30.39 -9.14 -15.83
CA GLU A 73 29.80 -8.75 -14.55
C GLU A 73 30.60 -7.61 -13.87
N PRO A 74 29.98 -6.46 -13.54
CA PRO A 74 30.60 -5.51 -12.62
C PRO A 74 30.64 -6.14 -11.22
N THR A 75 31.81 -6.08 -10.60
CA THR A 75 32.14 -6.69 -9.30
C THR A 75 31.05 -6.41 -8.25
N PRO A 76 30.55 -7.44 -7.54
CA PRO A 76 29.49 -7.28 -6.56
C PRO A 76 29.94 -6.38 -5.40
N THR A 77 29.29 -5.23 -5.24
CA THR A 77 29.22 -4.54 -3.94
C THR A 77 28.55 -5.49 -2.96
N PRO A 78 29.10 -5.70 -1.75
CA PRO A 78 28.75 -6.85 -0.92
C PRO A 78 27.25 -6.89 -0.62
N THR A 79 26.61 -7.97 -1.04
CA THR A 79 25.41 -8.49 -0.42
C THR A 79 25.82 -8.96 0.99
N PRO A 80 25.41 -8.32 2.11
CA PRO A 80 25.51 -8.98 3.40
C PRO A 80 24.72 -10.28 3.33
N THR A 81 25.46 -11.37 3.46
CA THR A 81 24.96 -12.68 3.87
C THR A 81 24.10 -12.49 5.12
N PRO A 82 22.88 -13.05 5.19
CA PRO A 82 22.11 -13.08 6.41
C PRO A 82 22.94 -13.76 7.50
N THR A 83 23.48 -12.97 8.42
CA THR A 83 24.12 -13.52 9.61
C THR A 83 23.00 -13.90 10.56
N GLU A 84 22.63 -15.18 10.55
CA GLU A 84 21.96 -15.75 11.71
C GLU A 84 22.90 -15.64 12.92
N GLU A 85 22.32 -15.23 14.05
CA GLU A 85 22.89 -15.25 15.40
C GLU A 85 23.57 -13.97 15.92
N SER A 86 22.71 -13.15 16.51
CA SER A 86 22.74 -12.76 17.94
C SER A 86 23.23 -11.36 18.35
N LYS A 87 22.48 -10.89 19.36
CA LYS A 87 22.66 -9.72 20.23
C LYS A 87 22.12 -8.41 19.69
N ALA A 88 20.98 -8.02 20.26
CA ALA A 88 20.49 -6.65 20.33
C ALA A 88 21.64 -5.71 20.70
N LYS A 89 22.32 -5.17 19.69
CA LYS A 89 23.06 -3.92 19.84
C LYS A 89 22.01 -2.83 19.89
N SER A 90 22.16 -1.99 20.92
CA SER A 90 21.38 -0.81 21.21
C SER A 90 20.86 -0.16 19.94
N SER A 91 19.55 -0.24 19.72
CA SER A 91 18.88 0.58 18.71
C SER A 91 19.34 2.02 18.95
N ALA A 92 20.08 2.60 18.01
CA ALA A 92 20.39 4.02 18.07
C ALA A 92 19.03 4.74 18.15
N SER A 93 18.74 5.40 19.27
CA SER A 93 17.44 6.03 19.46
C SER A 93 17.26 7.09 18.39
N ALA A 94 16.25 6.95 17.55
CA ALA A 94 15.88 7.96 16.57
C ALA A 94 15.13 9.12 17.25
N PRO A 95 15.16 10.33 16.68
CA PRO A 95 14.27 11.41 17.09
C PRO A 95 12.80 11.02 16.90
N ALA A 96 11.93 11.45 17.82
CA ALA A 96 10.50 11.22 17.70
C ALA A 96 9.94 11.92 16.44
N ALA A 97 9.19 11.18 15.62
CA ALA A 97 8.62 11.66 14.36
C ALA A 97 7.24 12.31 14.55
N GLY A 98 6.53 11.96 15.62
CA GLY A 98 5.15 12.40 15.83
C GLY A 98 4.15 11.70 14.89
N ILE A 99 2.93 12.23 14.83
CA ILE A 99 1.90 11.74 13.92
C ILE A 99 1.96 12.57 12.63
N PRO A 100 2.14 11.95 11.46
CA PRO A 100 2.26 12.66 10.20
C PRO A 100 0.90 13.20 9.72
N ASP A 101 0.95 14.31 8.97
CA ASP A 101 -0.24 14.88 8.35
C ASP A 101 -0.84 13.92 7.30
N PRO A 102 -2.17 13.79 7.22
CA PRO A 102 -2.83 12.98 6.19
C PRO A 102 -2.40 13.35 4.77
N GLY A 103 -2.27 12.34 3.91
CA GLY A 103 -1.88 12.52 2.50
C GLY A 103 -0.38 12.64 2.26
N THR A 104 0.46 12.56 3.30
CA THR A 104 1.91 12.49 3.16
C THR A 104 2.41 11.05 2.98
N ALA A 105 3.62 10.89 2.43
CA ALA A 105 4.28 9.58 2.37
C ALA A 105 4.52 8.97 3.76
N GLN A 106 4.79 9.81 4.77
CA GLN A 106 4.90 9.38 6.16
C GLN A 106 3.57 8.82 6.69
N ALA A 107 2.43 9.45 6.32
CA ALA A 107 1.10 8.94 6.68
C ALA A 107 0.77 7.60 6.00
N ILE A 108 1.37 7.28 4.85
CA ILE A 108 1.28 5.93 4.27
C ILE A 108 2.14 4.96 5.09
N ALA A 109 3.40 5.31 5.35
CA ALA A 109 4.34 4.46 6.06
C ALA A 109 3.89 4.10 7.49
N ILE A 110 3.27 5.03 8.21
CA ILE A 110 2.75 4.76 9.56
C ILE A 110 1.62 3.73 9.54
N THR A 111 0.90 3.54 8.43
CA THR A 111 -0.12 2.47 8.32
C THR A 111 0.50 1.07 8.27
N TYR A 112 1.74 0.96 7.79
CA TYR A 112 2.46 -0.32 7.72
C TYR A 112 3.21 -0.65 9.00
N VAL A 113 3.84 0.36 9.61
CA VAL A 113 4.75 0.16 10.76
C VAL A 113 4.04 0.40 12.10
N GLY A 114 2.95 1.17 12.11
CA GLY A 114 2.34 1.69 13.32
C GLY A 114 3.15 2.83 13.94
N PRO A 115 2.58 3.59 14.90
CA PRO A 115 3.31 4.63 15.61
C PRO A 115 4.36 4.05 16.57
N GLY A 116 5.34 4.85 16.95
CA GLY A 116 6.34 4.51 17.97
C GLY A 116 7.75 4.36 17.40
N ALA A 117 8.62 3.67 18.14
CA ALA A 117 10.05 3.67 17.89
C ALA A 117 10.45 3.21 16.48
N GLU A 118 9.81 2.16 15.94
CA GLU A 118 10.11 1.67 14.59
C GLU A 118 9.76 2.72 13.53
N PHE A 119 8.66 3.46 13.71
CA PHE A 119 8.31 4.55 12.81
C PHE A 119 9.24 5.76 12.99
N ASP A 120 9.63 6.09 14.21
CA ASP A 120 10.64 7.14 14.48
C ASP A 120 11.97 6.84 13.76
N CYS A 121 12.43 5.60 13.84
CA CYS A 121 13.62 5.12 13.13
C CYS A 121 13.45 5.20 11.61
N LEU A 122 12.30 4.78 11.08
CA LEU A 122 12.02 4.86 9.64
C LEU A 122 12.03 6.31 9.15
N VAL A 123 11.42 7.22 9.91
CA VAL A 123 11.37 8.65 9.59
C VAL A 123 12.76 9.26 9.60
N ALA A 124 13.56 8.99 10.63
CA ALA A 124 14.94 9.45 10.68
C ALA A 124 15.77 8.91 9.50
N LEU A 125 15.61 7.62 9.19
CA LEU A 125 16.31 6.96 8.10
C LEU A 125 15.97 7.59 6.74
N TRP A 126 14.70 7.57 6.34
CA TRP A 126 14.31 8.09 5.02
C TRP A 126 14.35 9.62 4.92
N ASN A 127 14.39 10.35 6.04
CA ASN A 127 14.78 11.75 6.03
C ASN A 127 16.22 11.93 5.52
N LYS A 128 17.17 11.12 6.02
CA LYS A 128 18.58 11.17 5.60
C LYS A 128 18.73 10.78 4.12
N GLU A 129 17.93 9.83 3.64
CA GLU A 129 18.01 9.33 2.27
C GLU A 129 17.46 10.32 1.25
N SER A 130 16.24 10.82 1.46
CA SER A 130 15.50 11.54 0.41
C SER A 130 14.65 12.69 0.92
N HIS A 131 14.61 12.93 2.23
CA HIS A 131 13.62 13.81 2.86
C HIS A 131 12.18 13.41 2.46
N TRP A 132 11.93 12.10 2.32
CA TRP A 132 10.65 11.53 1.90
C TRP A 132 10.16 11.96 0.51
N ASN A 133 11.06 12.46 -0.35
CA ASN A 133 10.71 12.86 -1.71
C ASN A 133 10.63 11.63 -2.65
N VAL A 134 9.41 11.37 -3.15
CA VAL A 134 9.08 10.29 -4.10
C VAL A 134 9.90 10.38 -5.40
N PHE A 135 10.33 11.58 -5.77
CA PHE A 135 11.10 11.85 -6.99
C PHE A 135 12.57 12.16 -6.71
N ALA A 136 13.07 11.89 -5.48
CA ALA A 136 14.47 12.10 -5.16
C ALA A 136 15.35 11.25 -6.09
N ASN A 137 16.14 11.91 -6.94
CA ASN A 137 17.06 11.27 -7.84
C ASN A 137 18.48 11.78 -7.56
N ASN A 138 19.40 10.84 -7.34
CA ASN A 138 20.81 11.16 -7.26
C ASN A 138 21.46 10.88 -8.62
N ALA A 139 21.74 11.93 -9.39
CA ALA A 139 22.31 11.81 -10.74
C ALA A 139 23.70 11.12 -10.77
N SER A 140 24.45 11.17 -9.67
CA SER A 140 25.78 10.56 -9.61
C SER A 140 25.75 9.05 -9.37
N SER A 141 24.81 8.56 -8.55
CA SER A 141 24.69 7.13 -8.23
C SER A 141 23.58 6.42 -8.98
N GLY A 142 22.55 7.13 -9.43
CA GLY A 142 21.31 6.54 -9.98
C GLY A 142 20.27 6.14 -8.93
N ALA A 143 20.50 6.44 -7.64
CA ALA A 143 19.54 6.11 -6.58
C ALA A 143 18.23 6.90 -6.75
N TYR A 144 17.09 6.25 -6.47
CA TYR A 144 15.77 6.82 -6.71
C TYR A 144 14.76 6.64 -5.55
N GLY A 145 13.92 7.66 -5.38
CA GLY A 145 12.71 7.63 -4.55
C GLY A 145 12.95 7.73 -3.05
N ILE A 146 11.90 7.50 -2.28
CA ILE A 146 11.93 7.57 -0.81
C ILE A 146 13.06 6.72 -0.21
N PRO A 147 13.21 5.43 -0.55
CA PRO A 147 14.24 4.58 0.05
C PRO A 147 15.63 4.75 -0.60
N GLN A 148 15.77 5.58 -1.64
CA GLN A 148 16.98 5.69 -2.46
C GLN A 148 17.44 4.33 -3.03
N ALA A 149 16.52 3.62 -3.69
CA ALA A 149 16.80 2.32 -4.29
C ALA A 149 17.82 2.40 -5.43
N LEU A 150 18.75 1.43 -5.51
CA LEU A 150 19.79 1.37 -6.52
C LEU A 150 19.85 -0.01 -7.24
N PRO A 151 19.55 -0.07 -8.55
CA PRO A 151 18.85 0.95 -9.34
C PRO A 151 17.37 1.06 -8.95
N GLY A 152 16.73 2.19 -9.26
CA GLY A 152 15.34 2.48 -8.87
C GLY A 152 14.34 1.45 -9.38
N GLU A 153 14.59 0.87 -10.56
CA GLU A 153 13.78 -0.13 -11.25
C GLU A 153 13.56 -1.40 -10.41
N LYS A 154 14.40 -1.66 -9.40
CA LYS A 154 14.17 -2.78 -8.47
C LYS A 154 12.83 -2.66 -7.74
N MET A 155 12.31 -1.44 -7.57
CA MET A 155 11.00 -1.20 -6.97
C MET A 155 9.83 -1.72 -7.83
N ALA A 156 10.07 -2.04 -9.09
CA ALA A 156 9.07 -2.64 -9.97
C ALA A 156 8.50 -3.97 -9.45
N SER A 157 9.24 -4.68 -8.59
CA SER A 157 8.74 -5.90 -7.94
C SER A 157 7.60 -5.65 -6.95
N ALA A 158 7.45 -4.41 -6.45
CA ALA A 158 6.34 -4.01 -5.58
C ALA A 158 5.16 -3.42 -6.37
N GLY A 159 5.40 -2.94 -7.60
CA GLY A 159 4.39 -2.35 -8.47
C GLY A 159 4.98 -1.67 -9.70
N ALA A 160 4.28 -1.73 -10.84
CA ALA A 160 4.75 -1.13 -12.10
C ALA A 160 4.82 0.42 -12.06
N ASP A 161 4.13 1.04 -11.11
CA ASP A 161 4.04 2.48 -10.88
C ASP A 161 5.08 3.01 -9.88
N TRP A 162 6.13 2.22 -9.61
CA TRP A 162 7.17 2.50 -8.61
C TRP A 162 7.82 3.89 -8.72
N ALA A 163 7.92 4.42 -9.94
CA ALA A 163 8.60 5.70 -10.16
C ALA A 163 7.81 6.88 -9.57
N THR A 164 6.49 6.78 -9.42
CA THR A 164 5.67 7.94 -9.03
C THR A 164 4.75 7.67 -7.85
N ASN A 165 4.60 6.41 -7.44
CA ASN A 165 3.72 6.04 -6.34
C ASN A 165 4.48 5.86 -5.02
N PRO A 166 4.26 6.72 -4.00
CA PRO A 166 4.89 6.56 -2.68
C PRO A 166 4.55 5.23 -2.01
N ASP A 167 3.34 4.70 -2.18
CA ASP A 167 2.93 3.42 -1.60
C ASP A 167 3.83 2.28 -2.10
N THR A 168 4.02 2.21 -3.43
CA THR A 168 4.89 1.22 -4.07
C THR A 168 6.33 1.33 -3.57
N GLN A 169 6.87 2.55 -3.47
CA GLN A 169 8.23 2.77 -2.95
C GLN A 169 8.37 2.38 -1.48
N ILE A 170 7.38 2.73 -0.65
CA ILE A 170 7.35 2.41 0.79
C ILE A 170 7.29 0.90 0.99
N ARG A 171 6.41 0.20 0.27
CA ARG A 171 6.29 -1.26 0.35
C ARG A 171 7.58 -1.96 -0.02
N TRP A 172 8.21 -1.55 -1.12
CA TRP A 172 9.49 -2.10 -1.52
C TRP A 172 10.58 -1.82 -0.48
N GLY A 173 10.69 -0.57 -0.02
CA GLY A 173 11.69 -0.16 0.96
C GLY A 173 11.54 -0.89 2.30
N LEU A 174 10.31 -1.07 2.78
CA LEU A 174 10.03 -1.86 3.99
C LEU A 174 10.38 -3.34 3.81
N GLY A 175 10.09 -3.92 2.65
CA GLY A 175 10.50 -5.30 2.32
C GLY A 175 12.03 -5.46 2.31
N TYR A 176 12.75 -4.49 1.74
CA TYR A 176 14.21 -4.45 1.77
C TYR A 176 14.74 -4.33 3.21
N ILE A 177 14.21 -3.41 4.00
CA ILE A 177 14.58 -3.24 5.42
C ILE A 177 14.36 -4.55 6.19
N GLN A 178 13.20 -5.18 6.02
CA GLN A 178 12.87 -6.44 6.68
C GLN A 178 13.87 -7.55 6.31
N GLY A 179 14.17 -7.71 5.02
CA GLY A 179 15.06 -8.77 4.53
C GLY A 179 16.53 -8.58 4.91
N ARG A 180 16.96 -7.35 5.22
CA ARG A 180 18.38 -7.00 5.42
C ARG A 180 18.72 -6.66 6.86
N TYR A 181 17.80 -6.00 7.54
CA TYR A 181 18.00 -5.43 8.87
C TYR A 181 16.99 -5.91 9.90
N GLY A 182 15.96 -6.65 9.47
CA GLY A 182 14.90 -7.15 10.33
C GLY A 182 13.87 -6.09 10.71
N THR A 183 14.30 -4.89 11.14
CA THR A 183 13.37 -3.80 11.51
C THR A 183 13.89 -2.42 11.05
N PRO A 184 13.00 -1.41 10.92
CA PRO A 184 13.40 -0.03 10.71
C PRO A 184 14.47 0.49 11.69
N CYS A 185 14.36 0.18 12.98
CA CYS A 185 15.39 0.55 13.94
C CYS A 185 16.69 -0.22 13.77
N GLY A 186 16.64 -1.47 13.30
CA GLY A 186 17.84 -2.20 12.87
C GLY A 186 18.56 -1.49 11.72
N ALA A 187 17.79 -1.06 10.70
CA ALA A 187 18.32 -0.33 9.54
C ALA A 187 18.90 1.04 9.94
N TRP A 188 18.19 1.79 10.78
CA TRP A 188 18.66 3.07 11.30
C TRP A 188 19.96 2.91 12.11
N GLY A 189 20.03 1.92 13.00
CA GLY A 189 21.25 1.62 13.75
C GLY A 189 22.43 1.31 12.84
N HIS A 190 22.21 0.54 11.76
CA HIS A 190 23.22 0.28 10.75
C HIS A 190 23.65 1.57 10.03
N SER A 191 22.69 2.38 9.54
CA SER A 191 22.94 3.65 8.85
C SER A 191 23.74 4.65 9.68
N GLN A 192 23.50 4.70 11.00
CA GLN A 192 24.25 5.53 11.92
C GLN A 192 25.70 5.05 12.13
N SER A 193 25.95 3.75 11.97
CA SER A 193 27.29 3.17 12.15
C SER A 193 28.15 3.14 10.88
N VAL A 194 27.54 2.89 9.72
CA VAL A 194 28.26 2.67 8.45
C VAL A 194 28.02 3.82 7.44
N GLY A 195 27.02 4.65 7.67
CA GLY A 195 26.67 5.76 6.78
C GLY A 195 25.65 5.40 5.70
N TRP A 196 25.34 4.11 5.50
CA TRP A 196 24.36 3.59 4.53
C TRP A 196 23.51 2.48 5.14
N TYR A 197 22.42 2.11 4.49
CA TYR A 197 21.58 0.93 4.76
C TYR A 197 21.13 0.32 3.41
#